data_AF-A0A9D8IA80-F1
#
_entry.id   AF-A0A9D8IA80-F1
#
_cell.length_a   1.000
_cell.length_b   1.000
_cell.length_c   1.000
_cell.angle_alpha   90.00
_cell.angle_beta   90.00
_cell.angle_gamma   90.00
#
_symmetry.space_group_name_H-M   'P 1'
#
loop_
_entity.id
_entity.type
_entity.pdbx_description
1 polymer ?
#
loop_
_entity_poly.entity_id
_entity_poly.type
_entity_poly.pdbx_seq_one_letter_code
_entity_poly.pdbx_strand_id
1 'polypeptide(L)'
;MNVNYKNRRNVSGSAGGATGHPSTTPSLHHSGSTPPAPLPRRNLNRGYQQLRVWQDAIDLYRLTCETFQNWPFERKKIVSQAIASADSVHRNIAEGYCRRTIREYLQALNISLGSLGESVSGYFAYQRAGQITPEQFEMLDALAFRLENGMLRLVESLERKRDEGSWTEAVVLRESNEVYGSEAKNWIAGETE
;
A
#
# COMPACT_ATOMS: atom_id res chain seq x y z
N MET A 1 -21.32 13.16 51.85
CA MET A 1 -22.10 11.96 52.22
C MET A 1 -21.23 10.74 51.97
N ASN A 2 -20.83 10.07 53.05
CA ASN A 2 -19.94 8.91 53.09
C ASN A 2 -20.74 7.61 52.96
N VAL A 3 -20.22 6.62 52.22
CA VAL A 3 -20.44 5.21 52.57
C VAL A 3 -19.13 4.43 52.41
N ASN A 4 -18.64 3.97 53.56
CA ASN A 4 -17.59 2.98 53.81
C ASN A 4 -18.24 1.59 53.82
N TYR A 5 -17.57 0.49 53.45
CA TYR A 5 -17.65 -0.79 54.20
C TYR A 5 -16.60 -1.84 53.75
N LYS A 6 -15.55 -1.92 54.59
CA LYS A 6 -14.85 -3.07 55.17
C LYS A 6 -14.83 -4.47 54.51
N ASN A 7 -13.57 -4.86 54.29
CA ASN A 7 -12.89 -6.17 54.31
C ASN A 7 -13.30 -7.16 55.45
N ARG A 8 -13.29 -8.48 55.16
CA ARG A 8 -13.08 -9.57 56.14
C ARG A 8 -12.26 -10.72 55.53
N ARG A 9 -11.17 -11.06 56.22
CA ARG A 9 -10.33 -12.27 56.07
C ARG A 9 -10.86 -13.42 56.94
N ASN A 10 -10.47 -14.66 56.61
CA ASN A 10 -9.88 -15.73 57.45
C ASN A 10 -10.26 -17.14 56.93
N VAL A 11 -9.53 -18.26 57.06
CA VAL A 11 -8.18 -18.65 57.53
C VAL A 11 -8.01 -20.18 57.28
N SER A 12 -6.78 -20.58 56.89
CA SER A 12 -5.98 -21.83 57.11
C SER A 12 -6.50 -23.29 57.03
N GLY A 13 -5.59 -24.17 56.55
CA GLY A 13 -5.36 -25.58 56.97
C GLY A 13 -5.11 -26.53 55.78
N SER A 14 -3.91 -26.87 55.33
CA SER A 14 -2.78 -27.69 55.87
C SER A 14 -2.83 -29.21 55.56
N ALA A 15 -1.82 -29.65 54.80
CA ALA A 15 -1.03 -30.90 54.84
C ALA A 15 -1.47 -32.24 54.19
N GLY A 16 -0.50 -32.84 53.48
CA GLY A 16 -0.31 -34.27 53.14
C GLY A 16 -0.77 -34.67 51.72
N GLY A 17 -0.03 -35.35 50.83
CA GLY A 17 1.25 -36.03 50.88
C GLY A 17 1.28 -37.14 49.80
N ALA A 18 2.35 -37.19 49.00
CA ALA A 18 2.96 -38.35 48.32
C ALA A 18 2.48 -38.87 46.93
N THR A 19 3.47 -38.87 46.02
CA THR A 19 3.86 -39.90 45.00
C THR A 19 3.20 -39.95 43.62
N GLY A 20 4.03 -39.83 42.57
CA GLY A 20 3.85 -40.61 41.33
C GLY A 20 4.23 -39.96 39.99
N HIS A 21 5.42 -40.32 39.50
CA HIS A 21 5.92 -40.32 38.10
C HIS A 21 6.38 -39.02 37.38
N PRO A 22 7.62 -39.02 36.84
CA PRO A 22 8.11 -37.98 35.93
C PRO A 22 7.63 -38.26 34.50
N SER A 23 6.82 -37.36 33.93
CA SER A 23 6.54 -37.32 32.50
C SER A 23 7.66 -36.54 31.79
N THR A 24 8.62 -37.28 31.24
CA THR A 24 9.57 -36.75 30.25
C THR A 24 8.83 -36.54 28.92
N THR A 25 8.18 -35.40 28.75
CA THR A 25 7.81 -34.90 27.43
C THR A 25 9.01 -34.16 26.84
N PRO A 26 9.50 -34.52 25.64
CA PRO A 26 10.56 -33.76 24.99
C PRO A 26 9.99 -32.43 24.52
N SER A 27 10.51 -31.32 25.04
CA SER A 27 10.32 -29.99 24.45
C SER A 27 10.91 -29.98 23.05
N LEU A 28 10.05 -30.18 22.05
CA LEU A 28 10.33 -29.82 20.67
C LEU A 28 10.52 -28.30 20.62
N HIS A 29 11.77 -27.87 20.70
CA HIS A 29 12.18 -26.55 20.23
C HIS A 29 11.88 -26.48 18.74
N HIS A 30 10.66 -26.05 18.40
CA HIS A 30 10.35 -25.62 17.04
C HIS A 30 11.05 -24.28 16.86
N SER A 31 12.31 -24.35 16.41
CA SER A 31 13.01 -23.22 15.82
C SER A 31 12.16 -22.74 14.65
N GLY A 32 11.25 -21.81 14.93
CA GLY A 32 10.41 -21.16 13.92
C GLY A 32 11.32 -20.37 13.00
N SER A 33 11.80 -21.03 11.94
CA SER A 33 12.38 -20.36 10.78
C SER A 33 11.29 -19.46 10.22
N THR A 34 11.43 -18.15 10.45
CA THR A 34 10.58 -17.15 9.80
C THR A 34 10.61 -17.43 8.30
N PRO A 35 9.45 -17.62 7.65
CA PRO A 35 9.45 -17.85 6.21
C PRO A 35 10.17 -16.67 5.53
N PRO A 36 11.06 -16.93 4.56
CA PRO A 36 11.78 -15.87 3.87
C PRO A 36 10.75 -14.90 3.27
N ALA A 37 11.05 -13.60 3.38
CA ALA A 37 10.22 -12.57 2.77
C ALA A 37 9.94 -12.93 1.30
N PRO A 38 8.70 -12.80 0.80
CA PRO A 38 8.37 -13.19 -0.56
C PRO A 38 9.29 -12.48 -1.55
N LEU A 39 9.95 -13.24 -2.42
CA LEU A 39 10.78 -12.67 -3.47
C LEU A 39 9.92 -11.72 -4.34
N PRO A 40 10.46 -10.57 -4.77
CA PRO A 40 9.72 -9.65 -5.62
C PRO A 40 9.35 -10.35 -6.92
N ARG A 41 8.04 -10.54 -7.13
CA ARG A 41 7.50 -11.12 -8.36
C ARG A 41 7.81 -10.18 -9.53
N ARG A 42 8.84 -10.49 -10.33
CA ARG A 42 9.24 -9.72 -11.50
C ARG A 42 8.31 -10.03 -12.68
N ASN A 43 7.40 -9.12 -12.97
CA ASN A 43 6.54 -9.15 -14.16
C ASN A 43 6.71 -7.80 -14.87
N LEU A 44 6.80 -7.81 -16.20
CA LEU A 44 6.95 -6.59 -17.02
C LEU A 44 5.88 -5.54 -16.69
N ASN A 45 4.64 -5.98 -16.46
CA ASN A 45 3.51 -5.12 -16.09
C ASN A 45 3.61 -4.55 -14.67
N ARG A 46 4.58 -5.00 -13.85
CA ARG A 46 4.85 -4.45 -12.51
C ARG A 46 6.04 -3.49 -12.49
N GLY A 47 6.57 -3.11 -13.66
CA GLY A 47 7.67 -2.16 -13.77
C GLY A 47 7.38 -0.78 -13.18
N TYR A 48 6.11 -0.38 -13.08
CA TYR A 48 5.69 0.86 -12.43
C TYR A 48 6.21 1.01 -10.99
N GLN A 49 6.45 -0.10 -10.28
CA GLN A 49 6.96 -0.10 -8.90
C GLN A 49 8.36 0.51 -8.77
N GLN A 50 9.10 0.58 -9.89
CA GLN A 50 10.43 1.18 -9.96
C GLN A 50 10.38 2.69 -10.28
N LEU A 51 9.21 3.23 -10.65
CA LEU A 51 9.05 4.65 -10.92
C LEU A 51 9.10 5.43 -9.60
N ARG A 52 9.99 6.41 -9.52
CA ARG A 52 10.07 7.31 -8.36
C ARG A 52 8.73 8.01 -8.10
N VAL A 53 8.03 8.46 -9.15
CA VAL A 53 6.71 9.08 -9.04
C VAL A 53 5.65 8.14 -8.46
N TRP A 54 5.74 6.84 -8.71
CA TRP A 54 4.81 5.89 -8.10
C TRP A 54 5.12 5.69 -6.61
N GLN A 55 6.40 5.63 -6.25
CA GLN A 55 6.83 5.52 -4.85
C GLN A 55 6.43 6.76 -4.04
N ASP A 56 6.70 7.97 -4.57
CA ASP A 56 6.27 9.23 -3.94
C ASP A 56 4.73 9.30 -3.81
N ALA A 57 3.96 8.78 -4.77
CA ALA A 57 2.50 8.71 -4.69
C ALA A 57 2.00 7.73 -3.61
N ILE A 58 2.68 6.59 -3.42
CA ILE A 58 2.39 5.66 -2.33
C ILE A 58 2.70 6.29 -0.97
N ASP A 59 3.82 7.02 -0.86
CA ASP A 59 4.17 7.74 0.36
C ASP A 59 3.14 8.84 0.67
N LEU A 60 2.63 9.54 -0.36
CA LEU A 60 1.58 10.55 -0.20
C LEU A 60 0.29 9.92 0.31
N TYR A 61 -0.11 8.78 -0.25
CA TYR A 61 -1.26 8.02 0.23
C TYR A 61 -1.09 7.59 1.70
N ARG A 62 0.08 7.05 2.06
CA ARG A 62 0.39 6.64 3.44
C ARG A 62 0.28 7.82 4.41
N LEU A 63 0.93 8.94 4.09
CA LEU A 63 0.92 10.13 4.94
C LEU A 63 -0.49 10.74 5.06
N THR A 64 -1.27 10.70 3.98
CA THR A 64 -2.68 11.10 3.99
C THR A 64 -3.47 10.23 4.98
N CYS A 65 -3.38 8.90 4.87
CA CYS A 65 -4.03 8.00 5.82
C CYS A 65 -3.60 8.30 7.27
N GLU A 66 -2.30 8.45 7.52
CA GLU A 66 -1.77 8.76 8.86
C GLU A 66 -2.31 10.08 9.43
N THR A 67 -2.47 11.11 8.58
CA THR A 67 -2.95 12.44 8.97
C THR A 67 -4.45 12.44 9.29
N PHE A 68 -5.26 11.70 8.53
CA PHE A 68 -6.73 11.78 8.62
C PHE A 68 -7.39 10.62 9.38
N GLN A 69 -6.68 9.52 9.69
CA GLN A 69 -7.27 8.31 10.30
C GLN A 69 -7.98 8.53 11.65
N ASN A 70 -7.54 9.53 12.44
CA ASN A 70 -8.04 9.78 13.79
C ASN A 70 -9.07 10.90 13.87
N TRP A 71 -9.63 11.31 12.75
CA TRP A 71 -10.63 12.38 12.72
C TRP A 71 -11.99 11.93 13.28
N PRO A 72 -12.79 12.85 13.86
CA PRO A 72 -14.12 12.54 14.37
C PRO A 72 -15.05 11.94 13.31
N PHE A 73 -16.00 11.11 13.75
CA PHE A 73 -16.94 10.40 12.88
C PHE A 73 -17.74 11.36 11.96
N GLU A 74 -18.07 12.55 12.46
CA GLU A 74 -18.79 13.59 11.72
C GLU A 74 -18.03 14.04 10.46
N ARG A 75 -16.71 13.82 10.41
CA ARG A 75 -15.84 14.19 9.28
C ARG A 75 -15.44 13.02 8.40
N LYS A 76 -16.01 11.83 8.61
CA LYS A 76 -15.68 10.61 7.87
C LYS A 76 -15.79 10.79 6.35
N LYS A 77 -16.74 11.59 5.86
CA LYS A 77 -16.87 11.89 4.43
C LYS A 77 -15.66 12.67 3.89
N ILE A 78 -15.19 13.67 4.63
CA ILE A 78 -14.01 14.48 4.26
C ILE A 78 -12.76 13.60 4.26
N VAL A 79 -12.58 12.81 5.32
CA VAL A 79 -11.47 11.84 5.44
C VAL A 79 -11.48 10.88 4.26
N SER A 80 -12.64 10.31 3.93
CA SER A 80 -12.78 9.39 2.80
C SER A 80 -12.44 10.05 1.46
N GLN A 81 -12.78 11.32 1.27
CA GLN A 81 -12.45 12.05 0.04
C GLN A 81 -10.95 12.35 -0.06
N ALA A 82 -10.33 12.80 1.03
CA ALA A 82 -8.87 13.04 1.08
C ALA A 82 -8.09 11.76 0.76
N ILE A 83 -8.46 10.64 1.40
CA ILE A 83 -7.82 9.34 1.16
C ILE A 83 -8.08 8.85 -0.27
N ALA A 84 -9.31 8.97 -0.78
CA ALA A 84 -9.66 8.51 -2.13
C ALA A 84 -8.92 9.31 -3.22
N SER A 85 -8.76 10.61 -3.04
CA SER A 85 -8.01 11.47 -3.96
C SER A 85 -6.53 11.05 -4.03
N ALA A 86 -5.88 10.85 -2.87
CA ALA A 86 -4.50 10.37 -2.82
C ALA A 86 -4.33 8.93 -3.34
N ASP A 87 -5.28 8.03 -3.05
CA ASP A 87 -5.30 6.65 -3.53
C ASP A 87 -5.42 6.57 -5.07
N SER A 88 -6.18 7.50 -5.66
CA SER A 88 -6.34 7.59 -7.11
C SER A 88 -5.02 7.85 -7.84
N VAL A 89 -4.11 8.64 -7.25
CA VAL A 89 -2.85 9.05 -7.89
C VAL A 89 -1.98 7.84 -8.23
N HIS A 90 -1.65 7.00 -7.24
CA HIS A 90 -0.75 5.84 -7.49
C HIS A 90 -1.43 4.77 -8.37
N ARG A 91 -2.76 4.61 -8.25
CA ARG A 91 -3.52 3.65 -9.07
C ARG A 91 -3.51 4.03 -10.54
N ASN A 92 -3.74 5.30 -10.87
CA ASN A 92 -3.74 5.76 -12.26
C ASN A 92 -2.34 5.70 -12.88
N ILE A 93 -1.27 5.97 -12.11
CA ILE A 93 0.12 5.76 -12.58
C ILE A 93 0.35 4.29 -12.96
N ALA A 94 -0.05 3.36 -12.08
CA ALA A 94 0.13 1.93 -12.31
C ALA A 94 -0.74 1.42 -13.46
N GLU A 95 -2.01 1.84 -13.51
CA GLU A 95 -2.94 1.50 -14.59
C GLU A 95 -2.42 1.98 -15.93
N GLY A 96 -2.02 3.26 -16.01
CA GLY A 96 -1.46 3.87 -17.21
C GLY A 96 -0.20 3.17 -17.71
N TYR A 97 0.71 2.83 -16.80
CA TYR A 97 1.93 2.09 -17.12
C TYR A 97 1.63 0.72 -17.76
N CYS A 98 0.52 0.09 -17.37
CA CYS A 98 0.08 -1.20 -17.91
C CYS A 98 -0.68 -1.07 -19.25
N ARG A 99 -0.95 0.16 -19.73
CA ARG A 99 -1.61 0.39 -21.01
C ARG A 99 -0.65 0.11 -22.17
N ARG A 100 -1.23 -0.17 -23.34
CA ARG A 100 -0.47 -0.54 -24.54
C ARG A 100 0.15 0.70 -25.18
N THR A 101 -0.68 1.74 -25.32
CA THR A 101 -0.32 2.94 -26.05
C THR A 101 0.21 4.05 -25.16
N ILE A 102 1.16 4.83 -25.69
CA ILE A 102 1.65 6.03 -25.01
C ILE A 102 0.54 7.05 -24.77
N ARG A 103 -0.47 7.09 -25.65
CA ARG A 103 -1.63 7.98 -25.52
C ARG A 103 -2.46 7.65 -24.28
N GLU A 104 -2.75 6.37 -24.06
CA GLU A 104 -3.50 5.93 -22.87
C GLU A 104 -2.67 6.13 -21.60
N TYR A 105 -1.35 5.92 -21.66
CA TYR A 105 -0.50 6.19 -20.51
C TYR A 105 -0.52 7.68 -20.14
N LEU A 106 -0.33 8.57 -21.11
CA LEU A 106 -0.43 10.02 -20.90
C LEU A 106 -1.80 10.43 -20.35
N GLN A 107 -2.89 9.85 -20.86
CA GLN A 107 -4.23 10.10 -20.34
C GLN A 107 -4.36 9.72 -18.86
N ALA A 108 -3.87 8.56 -18.46
CA ALA A 108 -3.89 8.12 -17.06
C ALA A 108 -3.00 8.99 -16.16
N LEU A 109 -1.85 9.46 -16.65
CA LEU A 109 -1.01 10.41 -15.92
C LEU A 109 -1.70 11.77 -15.72
N ASN A 110 -2.46 12.24 -16.71
CA ASN A 110 -3.26 13.46 -16.57
C ASN A 110 -4.38 13.30 -15.53
N ILE A 111 -5.03 12.13 -15.46
CA ILE A 111 -6.00 11.82 -14.38
C ILE A 111 -5.28 11.84 -13.02
N SER A 112 -4.10 11.24 -12.94
CA SER A 112 -3.28 11.22 -11.71
C SER A 112 -2.93 12.65 -11.25
N LEU A 113 -2.52 13.54 -12.16
CA LEU A 113 -2.26 14.95 -11.88
C LEU A 113 -3.52 15.68 -11.39
N GLY A 114 -4.68 15.41 -11.99
CA GLY A 114 -5.96 15.94 -11.52
C GLY A 114 -6.28 15.53 -10.08
N SER A 115 -6.13 14.23 -9.76
CA SER A 115 -6.30 13.73 -8.39
C SER A 115 -5.28 14.33 -7.41
N LEU A 116 -4.03 14.55 -7.83
CA LEU A 116 -3.04 15.23 -7.00
C LEU A 116 -3.45 16.68 -6.70
N GLY A 117 -3.94 17.41 -7.70
CA GLY A 117 -4.44 18.78 -7.52
C GLY A 117 -5.63 18.86 -6.57
N GLU A 118 -6.56 17.90 -6.64
CA GLU A 118 -7.66 17.78 -5.66
C GLU A 118 -7.14 17.53 -4.23
N SER A 119 -6.16 16.65 -4.07
CA SER A 119 -5.53 16.36 -2.77
C SER A 119 -4.89 17.61 -2.17
N VAL A 120 -4.06 18.31 -2.94
CA VAL A 120 -3.37 19.55 -2.52
C VAL A 120 -4.39 20.63 -2.13
N SER A 121 -5.39 20.87 -2.99
CA SER A 121 -6.48 21.81 -2.70
C SER A 121 -7.18 21.50 -1.36
N GLY A 122 -7.43 20.20 -1.11
CA GLY A 122 -7.95 19.71 0.17
C GLY A 122 -7.03 20.06 1.35
N TYR A 123 -5.73 19.77 1.26
CA TYR A 123 -4.77 20.04 2.34
C TYR A 123 -4.73 21.52 2.73
N PHE A 124 -4.72 22.43 1.74
CA PHE A 124 -4.82 23.87 2.00
C PHE A 124 -6.12 24.23 2.74
N ALA A 125 -7.26 23.69 2.29
CA ALA A 125 -8.54 23.94 2.94
C ALA A 125 -8.57 23.42 4.40
N TYR A 126 -8.02 22.23 4.63
CA TYR A 126 -7.98 21.63 5.97
C TYR A 126 -7.07 22.41 6.92
N GLN A 127 -5.92 22.90 6.44
CA GLN A 127 -5.02 23.75 7.21
C GLN A 127 -5.68 25.10 7.55
N ARG A 128 -6.32 25.73 6.56
CA ARG A 128 -7.01 27.02 6.73
C ARG A 128 -8.17 26.92 7.73
N ALA A 129 -8.83 25.77 7.79
CA ALA A 129 -9.91 25.47 8.72
C ALA A 129 -9.41 24.96 10.09
N GLY A 130 -8.09 24.95 10.34
CA GLY A 130 -7.50 24.51 11.61
C GLY A 130 -7.69 23.02 11.90
N GLN A 131 -7.87 22.20 10.86
CA GLN A 131 -8.19 20.77 10.99
C GLN A 131 -6.95 19.88 10.93
N ILE A 132 -5.86 20.38 10.31
CA ILE A 132 -4.52 19.81 10.39
C ILE A 132 -3.55 20.89 10.88
N THR A 133 -2.46 20.48 11.52
CA THR A 133 -1.44 21.42 11.99
C THR A 133 -0.60 21.97 10.82
N PRO A 134 0.09 23.11 11.00
CA PRO A 134 1.03 23.61 9.99
C PRO A 134 2.11 22.59 9.62
N GLU A 135 2.57 21.78 10.58
CA GLU A 135 3.59 20.74 10.35
C GLU A 135 3.04 19.59 9.51
N GLN A 136 1.81 19.13 9.79
CA GLN A 136 1.14 18.11 8.98
C GLN A 136 0.92 18.59 7.55
N PHE A 137 0.50 19.85 7.39
CA PHE A 137 0.35 20.48 6.09
C PHE A 137 1.69 20.52 5.34
N GLU A 138 2.75 21.01 5.97
CA GLU A 138 4.08 21.10 5.35
C GLU A 138 4.59 19.73 4.88
N MET A 139 4.40 18.68 5.69
CA MET A 139 4.80 17.32 5.31
C MET A 139 4.04 16.81 4.08
N LEU A 140 2.72 17.08 4.01
CA LEU A 140 1.88 16.70 2.88
C LEU A 140 2.23 17.50 1.62
N ASP A 141 2.37 18.82 1.75
CA ASP A 141 2.63 19.74 0.65
C ASP A 141 4.03 19.51 0.05
N ALA A 142 5.06 19.33 0.87
CA ALA A 142 6.41 19.04 0.40
C ALA A 142 6.48 17.74 -0.42
N LEU A 143 5.71 16.72 -0.03
CA LEU A 143 5.65 15.46 -0.75
C LEU A 143 4.83 15.58 -2.04
N ALA A 144 3.70 16.28 -2.00
CA ALA A 144 2.89 16.57 -3.17
C ALA A 144 3.66 17.40 -4.21
N PHE A 145 4.39 18.43 -3.78
CA PHE A 145 5.25 19.25 -4.65
C PHE A 145 6.33 18.42 -5.35
N ARG A 146 7.01 17.53 -4.63
CA ARG A 146 7.99 16.62 -5.23
C ARG A 146 7.34 15.72 -6.28
N LEU A 147 6.20 15.13 -5.92
CA LEU A 147 5.47 14.22 -6.78
C LEU A 147 5.00 14.93 -8.06
N GLU A 148 4.40 16.11 -7.93
CA GLU A 148 3.92 16.92 -9.06
C GLU A 148 5.05 17.22 -10.05
N ASN A 149 6.19 17.73 -9.57
CA ASN A 149 7.36 17.99 -10.40
C ASN A 149 7.88 16.72 -11.09
N GLY A 150 7.92 15.59 -10.38
CA GLY A 150 8.31 14.30 -10.95
C GLY A 150 7.35 13.85 -12.05
N MET A 151 6.04 14.02 -11.84
CA MET A 151 5.00 13.67 -12.79
C MET A 151 5.05 14.54 -14.04
N LEU A 152 5.21 15.86 -13.91
CA LEU A 152 5.33 16.77 -15.05
C LEU A 152 6.53 16.40 -15.94
N ARG A 153 7.68 16.07 -15.33
CA ARG A 153 8.87 15.61 -16.08
C ARG A 153 8.65 14.26 -16.77
N LEU A 154 7.91 13.34 -16.15
CA LEU A 154 7.55 12.06 -16.77
C LEU A 154 6.64 12.29 -17.97
N VAL A 155 5.59 13.11 -17.82
CA VAL A 155 4.66 13.46 -18.89
C VAL A 155 5.41 14.09 -20.06
N GLU A 156 6.23 15.12 -19.82
CA GLU A 156 7.03 15.78 -20.85
C GLU A 156 7.95 14.79 -21.59
N SER A 157 8.59 13.87 -20.84
CA SER A 157 9.44 12.84 -21.45
C SER A 157 8.65 11.86 -22.32
N LEU A 158 7.41 11.56 -21.98
CA LEU A 158 6.55 10.66 -22.76
C LEU A 158 5.97 11.38 -23.98
N GLU A 159 5.57 12.65 -23.84
CA GLU A 159 5.13 13.46 -24.97
C GLU A 159 6.22 13.58 -26.04
N ARG A 160 7.45 13.84 -25.63
CA ARG A 160 8.59 13.83 -26.56
C ARG A 160 8.75 12.49 -27.29
N LYS A 161 8.64 11.36 -26.58
CA LYS A 161 8.70 10.02 -27.21
C LYS A 161 7.55 9.76 -28.19
N ARG A 162 6.35 10.27 -27.89
CA ARG A 162 5.19 10.20 -28.77
C ARG A 162 5.46 10.97 -30.05
N ASP A 163 5.96 12.20 -29.93
CA ASP A 163 6.16 13.13 -31.03
C ASP A 163 7.34 12.71 -31.93
N GLU A 164 8.38 12.11 -31.35
CA GLU A 164 9.51 11.50 -32.08
C GLU A 164 9.18 10.14 -32.72
N GLY A 165 8.04 9.52 -32.37
CA GLY A 165 7.71 8.15 -32.77
C GLY A 165 8.65 7.09 -32.19
N SER A 166 9.44 7.44 -31.18
CA SER A 166 10.43 6.56 -30.53
C SER A 166 9.81 5.67 -29.44
N TRP A 167 8.50 5.80 -29.20
CA TRP A 167 7.78 4.88 -28.33
C TRP A 167 7.63 3.51 -28.98
N THR A 168 8.21 2.50 -28.33
CA THR A 168 7.85 1.11 -28.63
C THR A 168 6.61 0.78 -27.82
N GLU A 169 5.53 0.38 -28.50
CA GLU A 169 4.32 -0.21 -27.91
C GLU A 169 4.70 -1.49 -27.15
N ALA A 170 5.22 -1.32 -25.93
CA ALA A 170 5.92 -2.35 -25.19
C ALA A 170 4.95 -3.34 -24.53
N VAL A 171 4.02 -3.92 -25.31
CA VAL A 171 3.39 -5.21 -24.99
C VAL A 171 2.91 -5.97 -26.25
N VAL A 172 3.19 -5.54 -27.49
CA VAL A 172 2.87 -6.34 -28.70
C VAL A 172 4.13 -6.53 -29.54
N LEU A 173 4.92 -7.57 -29.22
CA LEU A 173 5.62 -8.45 -30.18
C LEU A 173 6.66 -9.34 -29.46
N ARG A 174 6.13 -10.45 -28.95
CA ARG A 174 6.72 -11.73 -28.49
C ARG A 174 5.79 -12.13 -27.33
N GLU A 175 4.67 -12.78 -27.58
CA GLU A 175 4.64 -14.14 -28.13
C GLU A 175 3.31 -14.40 -28.82
N SER A 176 3.39 -14.83 -30.07
CA SER A 176 2.37 -15.64 -30.73
C SER A 176 2.44 -17.05 -30.15
N ASN A 177 1.39 -17.52 -29.48
CA ASN A 177 1.03 -18.94 -29.28
C ASN A 177 2.07 -20.02 -28.85
N GLU A 178 3.30 -19.70 -28.46
CA GLU A 178 4.01 -20.53 -27.45
C GLU A 178 3.37 -20.36 -26.05
N VAL A 179 2.59 -19.29 -25.87
CA VAL A 179 2.09 -18.69 -24.61
C VAL A 179 1.35 -19.62 -23.63
N TYR A 180 0.84 -20.77 -24.06
CA TYR A 180 0.33 -21.81 -23.13
C TYR A 180 0.65 -23.25 -23.60
N GLY A 181 1.49 -23.40 -24.63
CA GLY A 181 1.70 -24.65 -25.34
C GLY A 181 2.86 -25.46 -24.80
N SER A 182 2.76 -26.02 -23.59
CA SER A 182 3.35 -27.33 -23.20
C SER A 182 3.22 -27.68 -21.70
N GLU A 183 2.99 -26.72 -20.80
CA GLU A 183 2.99 -27.02 -19.35
C GLU A 183 1.64 -27.43 -18.75
N ALA A 184 0.51 -27.26 -19.47
CA ALA A 184 -0.78 -27.75 -18.99
C ALA A 184 -0.88 -29.29 -18.96
N LYS A 185 0.05 -30.01 -19.60
CA LYS A 185 0.09 -31.48 -19.59
C LYS A 185 0.80 -32.09 -18.38
N ASN A 186 1.59 -31.33 -17.62
CA ASN A 186 2.33 -31.86 -16.46
C ASN A 186 1.59 -31.69 -15.13
N TRP A 187 0.47 -30.95 -15.10
CA TRP A 187 -0.33 -30.80 -13.88
C TRP A 187 -1.36 -31.92 -13.67
N ILE A 188 -1.51 -32.84 -14.63
CA ILE A 188 -2.39 -34.02 -14.53
C ILE A 188 -1.59 -35.31 -14.18
N ALA A 189 -0.25 -35.29 -14.31
CA ALA A 189 0.59 -36.47 -14.09
C ALA A 189 1.24 -36.53 -12.69
N GLY A 190 0.54 -36.03 -11.67
CA GLY A 190 1.07 -35.85 -10.32
C GLY A 190 0.11 -36.21 -9.20
N GLU A 191 -0.68 -37.28 -9.37
CA GLU A 191 -1.22 -38.05 -8.24
C GLU A 191 -0.57 -39.42 -8.28
N THR A 192 0.37 -39.62 -7.34
CA THR A 192 1.07 -40.87 -7.07
C THR A 192 0.21 -41.82 -6.22
N GLU A 193 0.40 -43.11 -6.51
CA GLU A 193 0.04 -44.33 -5.73
C GLU A 193 -1.39 -44.87 -5.83
#